data_AF-A0A938KKS4-F1
#
_entry.id   AF-A0A938KKS4-F1
#
_cell.length_a   1.000
_cell.length_b   1.000
_cell.length_c   1.000
_cell.angle_alpha   90.00
_cell.angle_beta   90.00
_cell.angle_gamma   90.00
#
_symmetry.space_group_name_H-M   'P 1'
#
loop_
_entity.id
_entity.type
_entity.pdbx_description
1 polymer ?
#
loop_
_entity_poly.entity_id
_entity_poly.type
_entity_poly.pdbx_seq_one_letter_code
_entity_poly.pdbx_strand_id
1 'polypeptide(L)'
;MPPPLPQTPTRPNPRKIQFPSSYTDWREWHTGRLQATELYDHERDPDETINRAADPALAANRAALARRLAAQFPPRALPPQ
;
A
#
# COMPACT_ATOMS: atom_id res chain seq x y z
N MET A 1 20.31 26.56 44.52
CA MET A 1 19.47 26.30 43.31
C MET A 1 20.27 25.40 42.39
N PRO A 2 19.73 24.27 41.90
CA PRO A 2 20.41 23.49 40.86
C PRO A 2 20.21 24.14 39.47
N PRO A 3 21.14 23.95 38.52
CA PRO A 3 21.02 24.45 37.15
C PRO A 3 19.93 23.69 36.36
N PRO A 4 19.34 24.30 35.32
CA PRO A 4 18.34 23.62 34.48
C PRO A 4 18.99 22.51 33.63
N LEU A 5 18.25 21.41 33.43
CA LEU A 5 18.65 20.28 32.59
C LEU A 5 18.74 20.69 31.10
N PRO A 6 19.66 20.10 30.31
CA PRO A 6 19.75 20.37 28.88
C PRO A 6 18.49 19.85 28.16
N GLN A 7 17.89 20.68 27.32
CA GLN A 7 16.77 20.29 26.47
C GLN A 7 17.29 19.33 25.38
N THR A 8 16.73 18.12 25.31
CA THR A 8 17.03 17.16 24.26
C THR A 8 16.66 17.72 22.88
N PRO A 9 17.49 17.53 21.84
CA PRO A 9 17.13 17.95 20.49
C PRO A 9 15.91 17.15 20.02
N THR A 10 14.86 17.87 19.62
CA THR A 10 13.63 17.32 19.05
C THR A 10 13.98 16.41 17.88
N ARG A 11 13.59 15.13 17.98
CA ARG A 11 13.68 14.15 16.88
C ARG A 11 12.98 14.76 15.65
N PRO A 12 13.60 14.74 14.45
CA PRO A 12 12.93 15.26 13.26
C PRO A 12 11.59 14.53 13.07
N ASN A 13 10.53 15.32 12.93
CA ASN A 13 9.17 14.83 12.71
C ASN A 13 9.18 13.98 11.43
N PRO A 14 8.80 12.69 11.46
CA PRO A 14 8.78 11.89 10.25
C PRO A 14 7.79 12.53 9.28
N ARG A 15 8.27 12.97 8.11
CA ARG A 15 7.38 13.35 7.00
C ARG A 15 6.48 12.14 6.74
N LYS A 16 5.17 12.31 6.89
CA LYS A 16 4.19 11.28 6.50
C LYS A 16 4.31 11.09 4.99
N ILE A 17 5.08 10.08 4.57
CA ILE A 17 5.14 9.66 3.16
C ILE A 17 3.91 8.80 2.94
N GLN A 18 2.80 9.43 2.53
CA GLN A 18 1.59 8.74 2.11
C GLN A 18 1.64 8.59 0.59
N PHE A 19 1.56 7.36 0.09
CA PHE A 19 1.41 7.12 -1.33
C PHE A 19 -0.03 7.50 -1.73
N PRO A 20 -0.26 8.06 -2.93
CA PRO A 20 -1.59 8.53 -3.32
C PRO A 20 -2.62 7.39 -3.48
N SER A 21 -2.18 6.15 -3.66
CA SER A 21 -3.07 4.98 -3.71
C SER A 21 -2.38 3.71 -3.21
N SER A 22 -3.08 2.89 -2.45
CA SER A 22 -2.65 1.53 -2.07
C SER A 22 -3.25 0.51 -3.03
N TYR A 23 -2.45 -0.43 -3.52
CA TYR A 23 -2.91 -1.52 -4.38
C TYR A 23 -2.41 -2.88 -3.89
N THR A 24 -3.32 -3.82 -3.74
CA THR A 24 -3.03 -5.16 -3.20
C THR A 24 -3.73 -6.23 -4.03
N ASP A 25 -2.98 -7.27 -4.40
CA ASP A 25 -3.51 -8.50 -4.96
C ASP A 25 -3.41 -9.61 -3.91
N TRP A 26 -4.54 -10.26 -3.61
CA TRP A 26 -4.58 -11.49 -2.84
C TRP A 26 -4.53 -12.66 -3.80
N ARG A 27 -3.50 -13.49 -3.70
CA ARG A 27 -3.27 -14.63 -4.59
C ARG A 27 -3.26 -15.94 -3.81
N GLU A 28 -3.82 -16.97 -4.41
CA GLU A 28 -3.74 -18.33 -3.89
C GLU A 28 -2.27 -18.79 -3.90
N TRP A 29 -1.83 -19.41 -2.81
CA TRP A 29 -0.42 -19.65 -2.53
C TRP A 29 0.26 -20.60 -3.53
N HIS A 30 -0.42 -21.69 -3.90
CA HIS A 30 0.17 -22.78 -4.69
C HIS A 30 0.12 -22.55 -6.20
N THR A 31 -0.73 -21.65 -6.68
CA THR A 31 -0.95 -21.37 -8.11
C THR A 31 -0.62 -19.92 -8.47
N GLY A 32 -0.63 -19.00 -7.51
CA GLY A 32 -0.54 -17.57 -7.76
C GLY A 32 -1.81 -16.97 -8.38
N ARG A 33 -2.92 -17.72 -8.42
CA ARG A 33 -4.19 -17.25 -8.97
C ARG A 33 -4.77 -16.13 -8.13
N LEU A 34 -5.15 -15.03 -8.79
CA LEU A 34 -5.81 -13.90 -8.13
C LEU A 34 -7.15 -14.31 -7.52
N GLN A 35 -7.34 -13.99 -6.25
CA GLN A 35 -8.56 -14.25 -5.47
C GLN A 35 -9.31 -12.95 -5.18
N ALA A 36 -8.58 -11.88 -4.85
CA ALA A 36 -9.17 -10.57 -4.58
C ALA A 36 -8.20 -9.45 -4.93
N THR A 37 -8.74 -8.26 -5.15
CA THR A 37 -7.99 -7.04 -5.42
C THR A 37 -8.52 -5.93 -4.54
N GLU A 38 -7.61 -5.12 -4.00
CA GLU A 38 -7.91 -3.93 -3.23
C GLU A 38 -7.22 -2.73 -3.85
N LEU A 39 -7.96 -1.62 -3.97
CA LEU A 39 -7.47 -0.35 -4.45
C LEU A 39 -8.07 0.76 -3.59
N TYR A 40 -7.23 1.45 -2.83
CA TYR A 40 -7.63 2.57 -1.99
C TYR A 40 -7.05 3.87 -2.55
N ASP A 41 -7.88 4.91 -2.58
CA ASP A 41 -7.52 6.26 -3.03
C ASP A 41 -7.40 7.16 -1.81
N HIS A 42 -6.16 7.48 -1.42
CA HIS A 42 -5.88 8.28 -0.22
C HIS A 42 -6.24 9.75 -0.37
N GLU A 43 -6.39 10.24 -1.61
CA GLU A 43 -6.79 11.63 -1.85
C GLU A 43 -8.28 11.82 -1.59
N ARG A 44 -9.09 10.80 -1.91
CA ARG A 44 -10.54 10.84 -1.76
C ARG A 44 -11.03 10.20 -0.47
N ASP A 45 -10.28 9.27 0.07
CA ASP A 45 -10.61 8.49 1.27
C ASP A 45 -9.34 8.29 2.11
N PRO A 46 -8.94 9.32 2.90
CA PRO A 46 -7.71 9.29 3.68
C PRO A 46 -7.64 8.17 4.73
N ASP A 47 -8.81 7.64 5.11
CA ASP A 47 -8.95 6.55 6.08
C ASP A 47 -9.02 5.16 5.41
N GLU A 48 -8.87 5.08 4.07
CA GLU A 48 -8.85 3.83 3.28
C GLU A 48 -10.01 2.87 3.60
N THR A 49 -11.21 3.40 3.80
CA THR A 49 -12.39 2.62 4.19
C THR A 49 -13.14 2.02 3.01
N ILE A 50 -12.92 2.53 1.79
CA ILE A 50 -13.65 2.14 0.59
C ILE A 50 -12.73 1.49 -0.43
N ASN A 51 -12.87 0.18 -0.60
CA ASN A 51 -12.20 -0.53 -1.69
C ASN A 51 -12.82 -0.13 -3.05
N ARG A 52 -12.01 0.51 -3.90
CA ARG A 52 -12.37 0.96 -5.24
C ARG A 52 -11.91 0.02 -6.34
N ALA A 53 -11.47 -1.20 -6.01
CA ALA A 53 -10.97 -2.15 -7.00
C ALA A 53 -12.01 -2.52 -8.07
N ALA A 54 -13.30 -2.45 -7.77
CA ALA A 54 -14.38 -2.72 -8.73
C ALA A 54 -14.81 -1.49 -9.54
N ASP A 55 -14.29 -0.29 -9.24
CA ASP A 55 -14.68 0.95 -9.92
C ASP A 55 -14.18 0.96 -11.38
N PRO A 56 -15.08 0.99 -12.38
CA PRO A 56 -14.67 1.00 -13.79
C PRO A 56 -13.90 2.27 -14.16
N ALA A 57 -14.12 3.39 -13.48
CA ALA A 57 -13.38 4.63 -13.73
C ALA A 57 -11.88 4.49 -13.38
N LEU A 58 -11.54 3.56 -12.49
CA LEU A 58 -10.16 3.28 -12.09
C LEU A 58 -9.54 2.08 -12.83
N ALA A 59 -10.23 1.50 -13.82
CA ALA A 59 -9.75 0.29 -14.50
C ALA A 59 -8.35 0.44 -15.12
N ALA A 60 -8.05 1.59 -15.72
CA ALA A 60 -6.73 1.89 -16.28
C ALA A 60 -5.65 1.99 -15.20
N ASN A 61 -5.94 2.69 -14.09
CA ASN A 61 -5.03 2.81 -12.95
C ASN A 61 -4.77 1.45 -12.32
N ARG A 62 -5.83 0.65 -12.10
CA ARG A 62 -5.77 -0.73 -11.61
C ARG A 62 -4.85 -1.59 -12.49
N ALA A 63 -5.01 -1.52 -13.80
CA ALA A 63 -4.17 -2.28 -14.73
C ALA A 63 -2.69 -1.85 -14.69
N ALA A 64 -2.41 -0.55 -14.57
CA ALA A 64 -1.05 -0.04 -14.44
C ALA A 64 -0.39 -0.48 -13.12
N LEU A 65 -1.13 -0.44 -12.02
CA LEU A 65 -0.67 -0.89 -10.71
C LEU A 65 -0.44 -2.40 -10.69
N ALA A 66 -1.36 -3.19 -11.24
CA ALA A 66 -1.21 -4.63 -11.38
C ALA A 66 0.05 -5.02 -12.16
N ARG A 67 0.36 -4.29 -13.25
CA ARG A 67 1.59 -4.49 -14.02
C ARG A 67 2.84 -4.19 -13.20
N ARG A 68 2.87 -3.08 -12.46
CA ARG A 68 3.99 -2.72 -11.58
C ARG A 68 4.17 -3.73 -10.46
N LEU A 69 3.07 -4.20 -9.87
CA LEU A 69 3.09 -5.23 -8.85
C LEU A 69 3.61 -6.55 -9.40
N ALA A 70 3.13 -6.99 -10.56
CA ALA A 70 3.60 -8.23 -11.21
C ALA A 70 5.07 -8.19 -11.61
N ALA A 71 5.62 -7.02 -11.93
CA ALA A 71 7.04 -6.86 -12.20
C ALA A 71 7.91 -7.10 -10.95
N GLN A 72 7.44 -6.70 -9.76
CA GLN A 72 8.13 -6.92 -8.49
C GLN A 72 7.83 -8.30 -7.89
N PHE A 73 6.57 -8.74 -8.00
CA PHE A 73 6.04 -9.98 -7.46
C PHE A 73 5.30 -10.76 -8.56
N PRO A 74 6.02 -11.51 -9.41
CA PRO A 74 5.42 -12.25 -10.50
C PRO A 74 4.33 -13.22 -10.00
N PRO A 75 3.17 -13.32 -10.68
CA PRO A 75 2.10 -14.24 -10.31
C PRO A 75 2.54 -15.67 -10.62
N ARG A 76 3.13 -16.33 -9.62
CA ARG A 76 3.52 -17.73 -9.65
C ARG A 76 3.28 -18.37 -8.29
N ALA A 77 3.27 -19.69 -8.28
CA ALA A 77 3.32 -20.47 -7.05
C ALA A 77 4.49 -19.99 -6.15
N LEU A 78 4.20 -19.74 -4.89
CA LEU A 78 5.24 -19.56 -3.88
C LEU A 78 5.70 -20.93 -3.37
N PRO A 79 6.96 -21.05 -2.92
CA PRO A 79 7.42 -22.29 -2.32
C PRO A 79 6.53 -22.68 -1.12
N PRO A 80 6.35 -23.99 -0.85
CA PRO A 80 5.69 -24.45 0.36
C PRO A 80 6.43 -23.91 1.60
N GLN A 81 5.68 -23.61 2.67
CA GLN A 81 6.25 -23.15 3.95
C GLN A 81 6.92 -24.28 4.72
#